data_AF-A0A2G8BJ86-F1
#
_entry.id   AF-A0A2G8BJ86-F1
#
_cell.length_a   1.000
_cell.length_b   1.000
_cell.length_c   1.000
_cell.angle_alpha   90.00
_cell.angle_beta   90.00
_cell.angle_gamma   90.00
#
_symmetry.space_group_name_H-M   'P 1'
#
loop_
_entity.id
_entity.type
_entity.pdbx_description
1 polymer ?
#
loop_
_entity_poly.entity_id
_entity_poly.type
_entity_poly.pdbx_seq_one_letter_code
_entity_poly.pdbx_strand_id
1 'polypeptide(L)' 'MALRKYEIQIDEELLNEAIRRYHVHGPREAVHLALRTLVRGTDEEDLSLEDEDPYGLSALDPHRAGEKG' A
#
# COMPACT_ATOMS: atom_id res chain seq x y z
N MET A 1 -20.32 13.10 0.86
CA MET A 1 -19.20 13.33 -0.09
C MET A 1 -19.76 13.52 -1.48
N ALA A 2 -19.30 14.51 -2.23
CA ALA A 2 -19.72 14.72 -3.61
C ALA A 2 -18.74 14.04 -4.56
N LEU A 3 -19.25 13.17 -5.46
CA LEU A 3 -18.47 12.56 -6.52
C LEU A 3 -18.63 13.38 -7.79
N ARG A 4 -17.51 13.71 -8.44
CA ARG A 4 -17.50 14.30 -9.78
C ARG A 4 -16.84 13.34 -10.77
N LYS A 5 -17.35 13.31 -11.99
CA LYS A 5 -16.76 12.53 -13.09
C LYS A 5 -15.74 13.41 -13.82
N TYR A 6 -14.55 12.89 -14.00
CA TYR A 6 -13.48 13.48 -14.80
C TYR A 6 -13.05 12.47 -15.87
N GLU A 7 -12.67 12.97 -17.04
CA GLU A 7 -12.10 12.16 -18.11
C GLU A 7 -10.62 12.50 -18.21
N ILE A 8 -9.77 11.50 -17.99
CA ILE A 8 -8.30 11.62 -18.00
C ILE A 8 -7.71 10.41 -18.71
N GLN A 9 -6.58 10.60 -19.38
CA GLN A 9 -5.79 9.51 -19.95
C GLN A 9 -4.77 9.04 -18.90
N ILE A 10 -4.69 7.73 -18.72
CA ILE A 10 -3.78 7.08 -17.78
C ILE A 10 -3.10 5.95 -18.52
N ASP A 11 -1.82 5.73 -18.23
CA ASP A 11 -1.08 4.55 -18.70
C ASP A 11 -1.77 3.26 -18.21
N GLU A 12 -2.15 2.40 -19.16
CA GLU A 12 -2.89 1.17 -18.89
C GLU A 12 -2.05 0.15 -18.12
N GLU A 13 -0.75 0.06 -18.41
CA GLU A 13 0.15 -0.88 -17.74
C GLU A 13 0.34 -0.47 -16.28
N LEU A 14 0.54 0.83 -16.02
CA LEU A 14 0.63 1.35 -14.66
C LEU A 14 -0.66 1.10 -13.87
N LEU A 15 -1.81 1.32 -14.49
CA LEU A 15 -3.12 1.11 -13.87
C LEU A 15 -3.35 -0.36 -13.54
N ASN A 16 -3.03 -1.26 -14.47
CA ASN A 16 -3.14 -2.70 -14.27
C ASN A 16 -2.19 -3.19 -13.18
N GLU A 17 -0.97 -2.65 -13.12
CA GLU A 17 -0.02 -2.98 -12.06
C GLU A 17 -0.53 -2.49 -10.71
N ALA A 18 -1.10 -1.29 -10.62
CA ALA A 18 -1.72 -0.81 -9.38
C ALA A 18 -2.88 -1.71 -8.95
N ILE A 19 -3.72 -2.16 -9.88
CA ILE A 19 -4.81 -3.10 -9.60
C ILE A 19 -4.27 -4.41 -9.03
N ARG A 20 -3.23 -4.99 -9.65
CA ARG A 20 -2.61 -6.25 -9.21
C ARG A 20 -1.92 -6.10 -7.86
N ARG A 21 -1.06 -5.10 -7.70
CA ARG A 21 -0.23 -4.88 -6.51
C ARG A 21 -1.08 -4.63 -5.26
N TYR A 22 -2.12 -3.81 -5.41
CA TYR A 22 -2.97 -3.41 -4.29
C TYR A 22 -4.27 -4.20 -4.21
N HIS A 23 -4.46 -5.23 -5.04
CA HIS A 23 -5.61 -6.14 -5.02
C HIS A 23 -6.98 -5.42 -5.06
N VAL A 24 -7.07 -4.31 -5.79
CA VAL A 24 -8.31 -3.53 -5.90
C VAL A 24 -9.19 -4.01 -7.06
N HIS A 25 -10.47 -3.65 -7.05
CA HIS A 25 -11.46 -4.18 -7.99
C HIS A 25 -11.46 -3.52 -9.37
N GLY A 26 -10.71 -2.42 -9.56
CA GLY A 26 -10.57 -1.82 -10.87
C GLY A 26 -10.03 -0.39 -10.91
N PRO A 27 -10.08 0.26 -12.08
CA PRO A 27 -9.46 1.56 -12.35
C PRO A 27 -9.82 2.65 -11.35
N ARG A 28 -11.11 2.75 -11.03
CA ARG A 28 -11.62 3.79 -10.14
C ARG A 28 -11.05 3.66 -8.74
N GLU A 29 -10.96 2.42 -8.25
CA GLU A 29 -10.47 2.14 -6.90
C GLU A 29 -8.95 2.29 -6.83
N ALA A 30 -8.23 1.86 -7.88
CA ALA A 30 -6.79 2.11 -8.01
C ALA A 30 -6.46 3.61 -7.97
N VAL A 31 -7.18 4.43 -8.76
CA VAL A 31 -6.99 5.90 -8.75
C VAL A 31 -7.36 6.50 -7.41
N HIS A 32 -8.46 6.05 -6.78
CA HIS A 32 -8.87 6.54 -5.47
C HIS A 32 -7.82 6.23 -4.40
N LEU A 33 -7.29 5.00 -4.39
CA LEU A 33 -6.23 4.58 -3.49
C LEU A 33 -4.97 5.40 -3.70
N ALA A 34 -4.52 5.57 -4.95
CA ALA A 34 -3.34 6.37 -5.28
C ALA A 34 -3.48 7.82 -4.78
N LEU A 35 -4.61 8.47 -5.06
CA LEU A 35 -4.87 9.84 -4.59
C LEU A 35 -4.89 9.92 -3.06
N ARG A 36 -5.49 8.93 -2.39
CA ARG A 36 -5.50 8.88 -0.92
C ARG A 36 -4.09 8.73 -0.35
N THR A 37 -3.26 7.87 -0.95
CA THR A 37 -1.86 7.68 -0.52
C THR A 37 -1.04 8.95 -0.72
N LEU A 38 -1.22 9.67 -1.83
CA LEU A 38 -0.52 10.94 -2.07
C LEU A 38 -0.89 12.02 -1.06
N VAL A 39 -2.17 12.11 -0.70
CA VAL A 39 -2.65 13.06 0.33
C VAL A 39 -2.22 12.63 1.73
N ARG A 40 -2.15 11.32 2.01
CA ARG A 40 -1.72 10.82 3.33
C ARG A 40 -0.20 10.93 3.53
N GLY A 41 0.58 10.61 2.50
CA GLY A 41 2.05 10.69 2.52
C GLY A 41 2.60 12.12 2.50
N THR A 42 1.74 13.14 2.39
CA THR A 42 2.13 14.53 2.66
C THR A 42 2.07 14.89 4.14
N ASP A 43 1.36 14.10 4.96
CA ASP A 43 1.26 14.28 6.42
C ASP A 43 2.18 13.31 7.20
N GLU A 44 2.57 12.18 6.60
CA GLU A 44 3.35 11.12 7.24
C GLU A 44 4.61 10.77 6.41
N GLU A 45 5.74 11.42 6.69
CA GLU A 45 7.09 10.84 6.48
C GLU A 45 7.27 9.65 7.44
N ASP A 46 6.45 8.61 7.32
CA ASP A 46 6.65 7.38 8.08
C ASP A 46 6.05 6.20 7.31
N LEU A 47 6.64 5.90 6.16
CA LEU A 47 6.60 4.55 5.62
C LEU A 47 7.59 3.71 6.44
N SER A 48 7.31 3.53 7.74
CA SER A 48 7.67 2.30 8.41
C SER A 48 6.84 1.20 7.74
N LEU A 49 7.40 0.66 6.65
CA LEU A 49 7.19 -0.70 6.25
C LEU A 49 7.64 -1.57 7.43
N GLU A 50 6.83 -1.63 8.48
CA GLU A 50 6.87 -2.77 9.38
C GLU A 50 6.38 -3.93 8.53
N ASP A 51 7.36 -4.64 7.99
CA ASP A 51 7.24 -5.91 7.32
C ASP A 51 6.28 -6.80 8.12
N GLU A 52 5.02 -6.85 7.68
CA GLU A 52 4.07 -7.86 8.11
C GLU A 52 4.54 -9.17 7.47
N ASP A 53 5.49 -9.82 8.14
CA ASP A 53 6.14 -11.07 7.75
C ASP A 53 5.08 -12.16 7.46
N PRO A 54 4.70 -12.38 6.19
CA PRO A 54 3.60 -13.27 5.85
C PRO A 54 3.98 -14.74 6.04
N TYR A 55 5.25 -15.01 6.32
CA TYR A 55 5.86 -16.35 6.37
C TYR A 55 6.44 -16.70 7.74
N GLY A 56 6.32 -15.83 8.75
CA GLY A 56 6.74 -16.10 10.13
C GLY A 56 8.22 -16.44 10.30
N LEU A 57 9.09 -15.91 9.44
CA LEU A 57 10.54 -16.10 9.50
C LEU A 57 11.19 -15.35 10.67
N SER A 58 10.48 -14.38 11.25
CA SER A 58 10.85 -13.67 12.48
C SER A 58 10.97 -14.60 13.70
N ALA A 59 10.45 -15.83 13.62
CA ALA A 59 10.62 -16.86 14.65
C ALA A 59 12.02 -17.53 14.62
N LEU A 60 12.79 -17.32 13.55
CA LEU A 60 14.15 -17.85 13.40
C LEU A 60 15.22 -16.82 13.77
N ASP A 61 14.83 -15.61 14.20
CA ASP A 61 15.74 -14.55 14.55
C ASP A 61 16.40 -14.84 15.91
N PRO A 62 17.70 -15.23 15.95
CA PRO A 62 18.38 -15.62 17.17
C PRO A 62 18.55 -14.44 18.14
N HIS A 63 18.31 -13.20 17.70
CA HIS A 63 18.43 -12.01 18.54
C HIS A 63 17.25 -11.79 19.50
N ARG A 64 16.10 -12.47 19.33
CA ARG A 64 14.93 -12.28 20.20
C ARG A 64 14.84 -13.27 21.37
N ALA A 65 15.64 -14.35 21.36
CA ALA A 65 15.61 -15.38 22.41
C ALA A 65 16.30 -14.97 23.73
N GLY A 66 16.84 -13.75 23.83
CA GLY A 66 17.66 -13.29 24.96
C GLY A 66 16.98 -12.39 26.00
N GLU A 67 15.78 -11.88 25.74
CA GLU A 67 15.09 -11.01 26.69
C GLU A 67 13.81 -11.69 27.19
N LYS A 68 13.93 -12.54 28.22
CA LYS A 68 13.03 -12.61 29.41
C LYS A 68 13.68 -13.47 30.51
N GLY A 69 14.05 -12.81 31.62
CA GLY A 69 14.20 -13.42 32.95
C GLY A 69 15.62 -13.74 33.38
#